data_AF-A0A077XRK5-F1
#
_entry.id   AF-A0A077XRK5-F1
#
_cell.length_a   1.000
_cell.length_b   1.000
_cell.length_c   1.000
_cell.angle_alpha   90.00
_cell.angle_beta   90.00
_cell.angle_gamma   90.00
#
_symmetry.space_group_name_H-M   'P 1'
#
loop_
_entity.id
_entity.type
_entity.pdbx_description
1 polymer ?
#
loop_
_entity_poly.entity_id
_entity_poly.type
_entity_poly.pdbx_seq_one_letter_code
_entity_poly.pdbx_strand_id
1 'polypeptide(L)'
;MKLIVRLFTILLISGLMAVTVNAQTDSLLSFDDVEFTEITEEQPIEKKDNSIKSSDKETSEVANSILTDENETDKSSLWTIFIAGFIGGFAALIMPCIFPMLPLTVSFFTKSGYSKRKATTQAILYGLSIIVIYVLLGILITVIFGADALNSLSTNGIFNFAFFVLLVVFSFSFFGAFELTLPASLANKLDRKADRGGLLGLFFMAATLAVVSFSCTGPIIGTLLVQAATMGELLGPTIGMLGFALALAIPFTLFAMFPSLLKSLPSSGGWLNSVKITLGFLELALALKFLSNVDLAYHWNWFDREVFLALWIIIFGYLGFYLLGKIRFPNDSPMDKLSLPRMVLSILVLSFTLYMVPGLWGAPLKSISAFLPPQTTQDFDLYTSSFGRTETNNAVDGKARKYSDIFHAPLNLNVFFDYEEGIEYGKKVGKPVMLDFTGHACVNCRKMEASVWSDKDVHKLLNEELIIIQLYVDDKTELPQAEQFVSSFSGKNIRTIGNKWSDFQASKFNSNSQPHYVLLDPSNEEILIKPTGADYNPKSYYGFIQSAINKYKSTNL
;
A
#
# COMPACT_ATOMS: atom_id res chain seq x y z
N MET A 1 35.82 4.69 -4.38
CA MET A 1 35.38 4.54 -2.97
C MET A 1 35.05 5.89 -2.31
N LYS A 2 36.00 6.83 -2.15
CA LYS A 2 35.71 8.16 -1.56
C LYS A 2 34.64 8.96 -2.32
N LEU A 3 34.56 8.83 -3.65
CA LEU A 3 33.58 9.55 -4.47
C LEU A 3 32.16 8.99 -4.35
N ILE A 4 32.01 7.66 -4.31
CA ILE A 4 30.71 6.98 -4.19
C ILE A 4 30.17 7.08 -2.76
N VAL A 5 31.04 6.93 -1.76
CA VAL A 5 30.68 7.22 -0.38
C VAL A 5 30.30 8.69 -0.25
N ARG A 6 31.04 9.64 -0.84
CA ARG A 6 30.62 11.04 -0.88
C ARG A 6 29.29 11.23 -1.60
N LEU A 7 29.04 10.58 -2.73
CA LEU A 7 27.76 10.71 -3.46
C LEU A 7 26.59 10.16 -2.63
N PHE A 8 26.77 9.01 -1.97
CA PHE A 8 25.76 8.37 -1.14
C PHE A 8 25.55 9.13 0.17
N THR A 9 26.62 9.69 0.76
CA THR A 9 26.54 10.54 1.95
C THR A 9 25.93 11.90 1.60
N ILE A 10 26.21 12.45 0.41
CA ILE A 10 25.57 13.68 -0.08
C ILE A 10 24.09 13.43 -0.37
N LEU A 11 23.71 12.27 -0.93
CA LEU A 11 22.29 11.89 -1.11
C LEU A 11 21.58 11.64 0.22
N LEU A 12 22.26 11.03 1.21
CA LEU A 12 21.72 10.83 2.55
C LEU A 12 21.60 12.16 3.32
N ILE A 13 22.61 13.04 3.19
CA ILE A 13 22.63 14.35 3.84
C ILE A 13 21.68 15.32 3.13
N SER A 14 21.50 15.25 1.82
CA SER A 14 20.47 16.05 1.12
C SER A 14 19.07 15.57 1.48
N GLY A 15 18.89 14.25 1.68
CA GLY A 15 17.67 13.68 2.24
C GLY A 15 17.41 14.10 3.69
N LEU A 16 18.45 14.22 4.53
CA LEU A 16 18.33 14.69 5.92
C LEU A 16 18.19 16.21 6.04
N MET A 17 18.88 16.99 5.21
CA MET A 17 18.83 18.46 5.20
C MET A 17 17.50 18.98 4.67
N ALA A 18 16.86 18.26 3.74
CA ALA A 18 15.48 18.54 3.34
C ALA A 18 14.48 18.36 4.50
N VAL A 19 14.82 17.54 5.52
CA VAL A 19 13.99 17.35 6.71
C VAL A 19 14.30 18.40 7.79
N THR A 20 15.53 18.93 7.88
CA THR A 20 15.90 19.91 8.92
C THR A 20 15.72 21.37 8.53
N VAL A 21 15.67 21.72 7.24
CA VAL A 21 15.41 23.11 6.81
C VAL A 21 13.95 23.54 7.09
N ASN A 22 13.02 22.59 7.23
CA ASN A 22 11.63 22.87 7.60
C ASN A 22 11.36 22.94 9.11
N ALA A 23 12.39 22.94 9.97
CA ALA A 23 12.21 22.85 11.42
C ALA A 23 12.83 24.00 12.22
N GLN A 24 13.24 25.11 11.60
CA GLN A 24 13.92 26.17 12.36
C GLN A 24 13.68 27.59 11.86
N THR A 25 12.42 28.02 11.88
CA THR A 25 12.03 29.43 12.11
C THR A 25 10.57 29.42 12.53
N ASP A 26 10.30 29.41 13.83
CA ASP A 26 9.11 30.02 14.46
C ASP A 26 9.07 29.65 15.94
N SER A 27 9.95 30.29 16.72
CA SER A 27 9.71 30.51 18.17
C SER A 27 10.80 31.37 18.77
N LEU A 28 10.78 32.69 18.52
CA LEU A 28 11.22 33.69 19.49
C LEU A 28 10.35 34.93 19.28
N LEU A 29 9.14 34.89 19.85
CA LEU A 29 8.37 36.11 20.07
C LEU A 29 9.09 36.89 21.18
N SER A 30 9.68 38.02 20.79
CA SER A 30 10.11 39.06 21.72
C SER A 30 8.87 39.65 22.39
N PHE A 31 8.86 39.69 23.72
CA PHE A 31 7.76 40.21 24.54
C PHE A 31 8.05 41.63 25.05
N ASP A 32 8.72 42.47 24.26
CA ASP A 32 9.13 43.80 24.73
C ASP A 32 8.11 44.92 24.45
N ASP A 33 7.04 44.69 23.69
CA ASP A 33 6.07 45.76 23.36
C ASP A 33 4.60 45.30 23.39
N VAL A 34 4.08 44.95 24.57
CA VAL A 34 2.62 44.84 24.78
C VAL A 34 2.21 45.57 26.07
N GLU A 35 1.73 46.80 25.91
CA GLU A 35 0.91 47.47 26.93
C GLU A 35 -0.52 46.93 26.87
N PHE A 36 -1.00 46.39 27.99
CA PHE A 36 -2.37 45.91 28.13
C PHE A 36 -3.33 47.09 28.33
N THR A 37 -4.31 47.24 27.44
CA THR A 37 -5.46 48.12 27.66
C THR A 37 -6.76 47.30 27.69
N GLU A 38 -7.59 47.58 28.69
CA GLU A 38 -8.85 46.90 28.99
C GLU A 38 -9.92 47.14 27.91
N ILE A 39 -10.76 46.12 27.70
CA ILE A 39 -11.85 46.07 26.72
C ILE A 39 -13.09 46.80 27.29
N THR A 40 -13.75 47.62 26.47
CA THR A 40 -15.14 48.07 26.70
C THR A 40 -15.92 48.03 25.37
N GLU A 41 -17.23 47.80 25.52
CA GLU A 41 -18.29 47.34 24.60
C GLU A 41 -18.58 48.10 23.28
N GLU A 42 -19.17 47.31 22.37
CA GLU A 42 -20.21 47.56 21.33
C GLU A 42 -19.94 48.32 20.00
N GLN A 43 -20.70 47.86 18.98
CA GLN A 43 -20.63 47.99 17.50
C GLN A 43 -21.05 49.40 16.95
N PRO A 44 -21.23 49.72 15.62
CA PRO A 44 -21.20 48.91 14.38
C PRO A 44 -20.65 49.57 13.06
N ILE A 45 -20.50 48.75 12.00
CA ILE A 45 -20.61 48.99 10.52
C ILE A 45 -19.76 50.12 9.86
N GLU A 46 -18.93 49.81 8.83
CA GLU A 46 -19.21 50.03 7.38
C GLU A 46 -17.99 49.79 6.46
N LYS A 47 -18.26 49.28 5.25
CA LYS A 47 -17.32 49.04 4.14
C LYS A 47 -16.71 50.35 3.62
N LYS A 48 -15.40 50.32 3.27
CA LYS A 48 -14.95 50.86 1.98
C LYS A 48 -13.65 50.22 1.47
N ASP A 49 -13.74 49.98 0.18
CA ASP A 49 -12.80 49.43 -0.78
C ASP A 49 -11.54 50.32 -0.93
N ASN A 50 -10.35 49.72 -0.90
CA ASN A 50 -9.35 49.99 -1.94
C ASN A 50 -8.18 49.00 -1.93
N SER A 51 -7.94 48.51 -3.13
CA SER A 51 -6.85 47.66 -3.62
C SER A 51 -5.44 48.08 -3.19
N ILE A 52 -4.64 47.09 -2.77
CA ILE A 52 -3.20 47.04 -3.06
C ILE A 52 -2.84 45.62 -3.50
N LYS A 53 -2.19 45.54 -4.67
CA LYS A 53 -1.63 44.34 -5.29
C LYS A 53 -0.33 43.92 -4.60
N SER A 54 -0.22 42.63 -4.28
CA SER A 54 1.02 41.85 -4.10
C SER A 54 0.68 40.44 -4.61
N SER A 55 1.18 39.96 -5.76
CA SER A 55 2.55 39.53 -6.08
C SER A 55 3.15 38.60 -5.03
N ASP A 56 2.48 37.47 -4.79
CA ASP A 56 3.11 36.25 -4.26
C ASP A 56 2.99 35.16 -5.32
N LYS A 57 4.10 34.92 -6.00
CA LYS A 57 4.35 33.70 -6.76
C LYS A 57 5.71 33.20 -6.33
N GLU A 58 5.76 31.88 -6.14
CA GLU A 58 6.94 31.08 -5.82
C GLU A 58 7.37 31.14 -4.35
N THR A 59 6.80 30.25 -3.52
CA THR A 59 7.54 29.20 -2.76
C THR A 59 6.53 28.31 -2.02
N SER A 60 5.68 27.58 -2.76
CA SER A 60 4.81 26.51 -2.23
C SER A 60 4.50 25.53 -3.35
N GLU A 61 5.53 24.88 -3.89
CA GLU A 61 5.39 24.03 -5.09
C GLU A 61 6.31 22.79 -5.10
N VAL A 62 6.73 22.28 -3.93
CA VAL A 62 7.61 21.08 -3.89
C VAL A 62 7.09 19.93 -3.01
N ALA A 63 5.90 20.06 -2.40
CA ALA A 63 5.29 18.95 -1.64
C ALA A 63 3.81 18.67 -1.98
N ASN A 64 3.21 19.42 -2.92
CA ASN A 64 1.77 19.36 -3.23
C ASN A 64 1.47 19.06 -4.72
N SER A 65 2.43 18.58 -5.50
CA SER A 65 2.26 18.28 -6.94
C SER A 65 2.37 16.80 -7.31
N ILE A 66 2.15 15.89 -6.35
CA ILE A 66 1.95 14.48 -6.65
C ILE A 66 0.52 14.15 -6.24
N LEU A 67 -0.34 14.04 -7.25
CA LEU A 67 -1.76 13.65 -7.26
C LEU A 67 -2.75 14.83 -7.37
N THR A 68 -3.56 14.72 -8.43
CA THR A 68 -4.68 15.56 -8.92
C THR A 68 -4.36 16.92 -9.54
N ASP A 69 -4.14 16.90 -10.87
CA ASP A 69 -4.74 17.87 -11.79
C ASP A 69 -5.44 17.06 -12.91
N GLU A 70 -6.76 16.89 -12.81
CA GLU A 70 -7.61 16.64 -13.99
C GLU A 70 -7.98 18.02 -14.54
N ASN A 71 -7.30 18.46 -15.60
CA ASN A 71 -7.87 19.31 -16.63
C ASN A 71 -7.11 19.13 -17.96
N GLU A 72 -7.89 18.89 -19.02
CA GLU A 72 -7.56 18.77 -20.44
C GLU A 72 -6.93 17.46 -20.98
N THR A 73 -7.78 16.70 -21.69
CA THR A 73 -7.46 15.72 -22.72
C THR A 73 -6.60 16.32 -23.83
N ASP A 74 -5.33 15.94 -23.92
CA ASP A 74 -4.74 15.24 -25.08
C ASP A 74 -3.23 14.98 -24.88
N LYS A 75 -2.80 13.72 -25.02
CA LYS A 75 -1.39 13.21 -25.04
C LYS A 75 -0.59 13.04 -23.73
N SER A 76 -1.09 13.42 -22.55
CA SER A 76 -0.31 13.31 -21.28
C SER A 76 -0.53 12.04 -20.44
N SER A 77 -1.33 11.07 -20.89
CA SER A 77 -1.72 9.92 -20.06
C SER A 77 -0.69 8.77 -20.02
N LEU A 78 -0.17 8.30 -21.16
CA LEU A 78 0.72 7.14 -21.21
C LEU A 78 2.13 7.39 -20.67
N TRP A 79 2.65 8.60 -20.87
CA TRP A 79 3.96 8.99 -20.34
C TRP A 79 3.95 9.10 -18.82
N THR A 80 2.84 9.59 -18.25
CA THR A 80 2.62 9.66 -16.80
C THR A 80 2.59 8.25 -16.18
N ILE A 81 1.90 7.30 -16.82
CA ILE A 81 1.91 5.89 -16.40
C ILE A 81 3.33 5.30 -16.46
N PHE A 82 4.07 5.58 -17.53
CA PHE A 82 5.44 5.11 -17.67
C PHE A 82 6.33 5.63 -16.54
N ILE A 83 6.26 6.92 -16.23
CA ILE A 83 7.01 7.54 -15.13
C ILE A 83 6.56 6.98 -13.77
N ALA A 84 5.26 6.83 -13.55
CA ALA A 84 4.73 6.25 -12.32
C ALA A 84 5.24 4.81 -12.12
N GLY A 85 5.20 4.00 -13.19
CA GLY A 85 5.78 2.65 -13.19
C GLY A 85 7.28 2.67 -12.92
N PHE A 86 8.03 3.57 -13.56
CA PHE A 86 9.48 3.72 -13.39
C PHE A 86 9.86 4.09 -11.95
N ILE A 87 9.16 5.04 -11.33
CA ILE A 87 9.35 5.39 -9.91
C ILE A 87 8.99 4.21 -9.01
N GLY A 88 7.87 3.53 -9.29
CA GLY A 88 7.44 2.33 -8.57
C GLY A 88 8.48 1.21 -8.63
N GLY A 89 9.14 1.02 -9.78
CA GLY A 89 10.21 0.04 -9.95
C GLY A 89 11.47 0.38 -9.16
N PHE A 90 11.83 1.66 -9.02
CA PHE A 90 12.92 2.06 -8.11
C PHE A 90 12.56 1.85 -6.65
N ALA A 91 11.34 2.17 -6.25
CA ALA A 91 10.84 1.91 -4.90
C ALA A 91 10.88 0.41 -4.58
N ALA A 92 10.53 -0.44 -5.55
CA ALA A 92 10.58 -1.88 -5.43
C ALA A 92 11.99 -2.41 -5.09
N LEU A 93 13.08 -1.80 -5.58
CA LEU A 93 14.45 -2.26 -5.25
C LEU A 93 14.77 -2.25 -3.75
N ILE A 94 14.12 -1.38 -2.99
CA ILE A 94 14.31 -1.23 -1.54
C ILE A 94 13.47 -2.29 -0.78
N MET A 95 12.51 -2.94 -1.46
CA MET A 95 11.67 -3.95 -0.85
C MET A 95 12.49 -5.19 -0.45
N PRO A 96 12.16 -5.80 0.70
CA PRO A 96 13.00 -6.82 1.31
C PRO A 96 13.14 -8.11 0.50
N CYS A 97 12.28 -8.39 -0.50
CA CYS A 97 12.40 -9.60 -1.32
C CYS A 97 13.29 -9.41 -2.57
N ILE A 98 13.54 -8.17 -3.00
CA ILE A 98 14.36 -7.86 -4.19
C ILE A 98 15.81 -7.61 -3.79
N PHE A 99 16.03 -6.91 -2.67
CA PHE A 99 17.36 -6.63 -2.15
C PHE A 99 18.25 -7.87 -1.92
N PRO A 100 17.78 -8.99 -1.31
CA PRO A 100 18.55 -10.24 -1.17
C PRO A 100 19.02 -10.84 -2.49
N MET A 101 18.27 -10.63 -3.56
CA MET A 101 18.57 -11.21 -4.87
C MET A 101 19.72 -10.48 -5.59
N LEU A 102 20.06 -9.25 -5.17
CA LEU A 102 21.21 -8.50 -5.70
C LEU A 102 22.53 -9.26 -5.46
N PRO A 103 22.91 -9.66 -4.22
CA PRO A 103 24.08 -10.50 -3.98
C PRO A 103 24.08 -11.83 -4.74
N LEU A 104 22.92 -12.50 -4.87
CA LEU A 104 22.81 -13.77 -5.61
C LEU A 104 23.10 -13.58 -7.10
N THR A 105 22.52 -12.54 -7.70
CA THR A 105 22.78 -12.16 -9.10
C THR A 105 24.27 -11.91 -9.31
N VAL A 106 24.90 -11.14 -8.41
CA VAL A 106 26.32 -10.84 -8.50
C VAL A 106 27.18 -12.09 -8.31
N SER A 107 26.82 -12.97 -7.37
CA SER A 107 27.53 -14.25 -7.17
C SER A 107 27.46 -15.14 -8.40
N PHE A 108 26.35 -15.11 -9.16
CA PHE A 108 26.23 -15.85 -10.41
C PHE A 108 27.22 -15.31 -11.45
N PHE A 109 27.20 -14.00 -11.73
CA PHE A 109 28.08 -13.39 -12.75
C PHE A 109 29.57 -13.33 -12.36
N THR A 110 29.90 -13.37 -11.06
CA THR A 110 31.31 -13.41 -10.59
C THR A 110 31.93 -14.79 -10.70
N LYS A 111 31.15 -15.88 -10.58
CA LYS A 111 31.66 -17.26 -10.65
C LYS A 111 31.87 -17.77 -12.07
N SER A 112 31.19 -17.20 -13.06
CA SER A 112 31.16 -17.74 -14.42
C SER A 112 32.43 -17.56 -15.27
N GLY A 113 33.52 -16.98 -14.74
CA GLY A 113 34.82 -16.92 -15.43
C GLY A 113 34.83 -16.20 -16.80
N TYR A 114 33.80 -15.41 -17.11
CA TYR A 114 33.62 -14.82 -18.44
C TYR A 114 34.66 -13.74 -18.76
N SER A 115 35.05 -13.64 -20.03
CA SER A 115 35.79 -12.48 -20.54
C SER A 115 34.94 -11.21 -20.39
N LYS A 116 35.57 -10.04 -20.20
CA LYS A 116 34.87 -8.75 -19.98
C LYS A 116 33.72 -8.51 -20.97
N ARG A 117 33.96 -8.78 -22.26
CA ARG A 117 32.95 -8.64 -23.34
C ARG A 117 31.78 -9.62 -23.18
N LYS A 118 32.07 -10.89 -22.85
CA LYS A 118 31.02 -11.89 -22.60
C LYS A 118 30.21 -11.57 -21.34
N ALA A 119 30.85 -11.10 -20.27
CA ALA A 119 30.17 -10.69 -19.04
C ALA A 119 29.17 -9.55 -19.28
N THR A 120 29.57 -8.51 -20.02
CA THR A 120 28.68 -7.40 -20.39
C THR A 120 27.49 -7.86 -21.25
N THR A 121 27.72 -8.73 -22.24
CA THR A 121 26.64 -9.26 -23.08
C THR A 121 25.65 -10.09 -22.27
N GLN A 122 26.11 -10.96 -21.37
CA GLN A 122 25.23 -11.76 -20.52
C GLN A 122 24.46 -10.89 -19.50
N ALA A 123 25.06 -9.82 -18.97
CA ALA A 123 24.40 -8.86 -18.09
C ALA A 123 23.27 -8.09 -18.80
N ILE A 124 23.51 -7.61 -20.02
CA ILE A 124 22.48 -6.92 -20.82
C ILE A 124 21.33 -7.88 -21.16
N LEU A 125 21.66 -9.13 -21.50
CA LEU A 125 20.67 -10.16 -21.82
C LEU A 125 19.82 -10.55 -20.61
N TYR A 126 20.42 -10.55 -19.41
CA TYR A 126 19.69 -10.70 -18.15
C TYR A 126 18.72 -9.55 -17.91
N GLY A 127 19.18 -8.30 -18.05
CA GLY A 127 18.33 -7.12 -17.94
C GLY A 127 17.17 -7.14 -18.92
N LEU A 128 17.43 -7.49 -20.17
CA LEU A 128 16.40 -7.63 -21.20
C LEU A 128 15.42 -8.75 -20.85
N SER A 129 15.90 -9.86 -20.28
CA SER A 129 15.03 -10.96 -19.82
C SER A 129 14.09 -10.50 -18.70
N ILE A 130 14.57 -9.71 -17.74
CA ILE A 130 13.72 -9.10 -16.69
C ILE A 130 12.61 -8.26 -17.34
N ILE A 131 12.96 -7.38 -18.28
CA ILE A 131 11.98 -6.51 -18.95
C ILE A 131 10.92 -7.34 -19.68
N VAL A 132 11.34 -8.30 -20.50
CA VAL A 132 10.43 -9.15 -21.27
C VAL A 132 9.51 -9.94 -20.35
N ILE A 133 10.04 -10.53 -19.27
CA ILE A 133 9.25 -11.35 -18.34
C ILE A 133 8.21 -10.50 -17.61
N TYR A 134 8.57 -9.32 -17.12
CA TYR A 134 7.62 -8.46 -16.41
C TYR A 134 6.54 -7.89 -17.32
N VAL A 135 6.90 -7.47 -18.54
CA VAL A 135 5.93 -7.01 -19.53
C VAL A 135 5.00 -8.15 -19.95
N LEU A 136 5.55 -9.33 -20.20
CA LEU A 136 4.76 -10.53 -20.51
C LEU A 136 3.85 -10.88 -19.35
N LEU A 137 4.34 -10.88 -18.11
CA LEU A 137 3.55 -11.14 -16.92
C LEU A 137 2.42 -10.13 -16.77
N GLY A 138 2.70 -8.83 -16.99
CA GLY A 138 1.69 -7.77 -16.99
C GLY A 138 0.59 -8.00 -18.03
N ILE A 139 0.97 -8.24 -19.29
CA ILE A 139 0.02 -8.53 -20.39
C ILE A 139 -0.77 -9.81 -20.10
N LEU A 140 -0.08 -10.89 -19.72
CA LEU A 140 -0.68 -12.18 -19.43
C LEU A 140 -1.70 -12.06 -18.30
N ILE A 141 -1.36 -11.30 -17.26
CA ILE A 141 -2.25 -11.04 -16.14
C ILE A 141 -3.48 -10.26 -16.61
N THR A 142 -3.31 -9.18 -17.35
CA THR A 142 -4.44 -8.39 -17.86
C THR A 142 -5.34 -9.22 -18.79
N VAL A 143 -4.78 -10.04 -19.67
CA VAL A 143 -5.51 -10.83 -20.68
C VAL A 143 -6.15 -12.10 -20.11
N ILE A 144 -5.45 -12.87 -19.28
CA ILE A 144 -5.96 -14.14 -18.74
C ILE A 144 -6.89 -13.92 -17.56
N PHE A 145 -6.51 -13.02 -16.66
CA PHE A 145 -7.12 -12.92 -15.34
C PHE A 145 -8.15 -11.79 -15.27
N GLY A 146 -7.99 -10.72 -16.07
CA GLY A 146 -8.78 -9.50 -15.92
C GLY A 146 -8.53 -8.83 -14.56
N ALA A 147 -9.13 -7.67 -14.33
CA ALA A 147 -8.93 -6.93 -13.08
C ALA A 147 -9.39 -7.71 -11.83
N ASP A 148 -10.43 -8.54 -11.93
CA ASP A 148 -10.96 -9.32 -10.79
C ASP A 148 -10.05 -10.43 -10.31
N ALA A 149 -9.36 -11.17 -11.20
CA ALA A 149 -8.58 -12.30 -10.73
C ALA A 149 -7.21 -11.89 -10.17
N LEU A 150 -6.71 -10.69 -10.47
CA LEU A 150 -5.62 -10.08 -9.70
C LEU A 150 -6.02 -9.86 -8.24
N ASN A 151 -7.21 -9.28 -8.03
CA ASN A 151 -7.75 -9.10 -6.69
C ASN A 151 -7.99 -10.46 -6.01
N SER A 152 -8.61 -11.41 -6.73
CA SER A 152 -8.85 -12.76 -6.20
C SER A 152 -7.56 -13.51 -5.85
N LEU A 153 -6.46 -13.32 -6.61
CA LEU A 153 -5.16 -13.93 -6.31
C LEU A 153 -4.51 -13.25 -5.11
N SER A 154 -4.53 -11.91 -5.07
CA SER A 154 -3.98 -11.12 -3.96
C SER A 154 -4.71 -11.37 -2.63
N THR A 155 -5.97 -11.80 -2.69
CA THR A 155 -6.81 -12.13 -1.52
C THR A 155 -7.02 -13.63 -1.32
N ASN A 156 -6.31 -14.46 -2.09
CA ASN A 156 -6.41 -15.90 -1.95
C ASN A 156 -5.70 -16.36 -0.66
N GLY A 157 -6.43 -17.06 0.23
CA GLY A 157 -5.87 -17.51 1.50
C GLY A 157 -4.69 -18.47 1.37
N ILE A 158 -4.77 -19.43 0.44
CA ILE A 158 -3.70 -20.42 0.23
C ILE A 158 -2.45 -19.72 -0.29
N PHE A 159 -2.61 -18.80 -1.24
CA PHE A 159 -1.51 -18.00 -1.77
C PHE A 159 -0.88 -17.12 -0.68
N ASN A 160 -1.68 -16.33 0.05
CA ASN A 160 -1.17 -15.46 1.12
C ASN A 160 -0.50 -16.27 2.24
N PHE A 161 -1.06 -17.42 2.62
CA PHE A 161 -0.45 -18.30 3.63
C PHE A 161 0.86 -18.91 3.15
N ALA A 162 0.94 -19.36 1.89
CA ALA A 162 2.19 -19.83 1.30
C ALA A 162 3.27 -18.72 1.28
N PHE A 163 2.88 -17.49 0.98
CA PHE A 163 3.77 -16.33 1.04
C PHE A 163 4.20 -15.96 2.45
N PHE A 164 3.29 -16.04 3.43
CA PHE A 164 3.63 -15.88 4.83
C PHE A 164 4.73 -16.87 5.25
N VAL A 165 4.54 -18.17 4.97
CA VAL A 165 5.55 -19.20 5.30
C VAL A 165 6.87 -18.93 4.58
N LEU A 166 6.82 -18.56 3.30
CA LEU A 166 8.01 -18.24 2.51
C LEU A 166 8.81 -17.06 3.11
N LEU A 167 8.14 -15.96 3.45
CA LEU A 167 8.77 -14.77 4.03
C LEU A 167 9.33 -15.04 5.44
N VAL A 168 8.65 -15.86 6.25
CA VAL A 168 9.17 -16.30 7.56
C VAL A 168 10.46 -17.12 7.38
N VAL A 169 10.48 -18.05 6.41
CA VAL A 169 11.68 -18.85 6.09
C VAL A 169 12.83 -17.96 5.64
N PHE A 170 12.58 -16.96 4.79
CA PHE A 170 13.61 -15.99 4.36
C PHE A 170 14.10 -15.10 5.51
N SER A 171 13.19 -14.63 6.37
CA SER A 171 13.55 -13.86 7.56
C SER A 171 14.49 -14.65 8.48
N PHE A 172 14.20 -15.93 8.73
CA PHE A 172 15.11 -16.81 9.49
C PHE A 172 16.44 -17.04 8.78
N SER A 173 16.45 -17.09 7.44
CA SER A 173 17.70 -17.12 6.70
C SER A 173 18.55 -15.86 6.90
N PHE A 174 17.90 -14.70 6.97
CA PHE A 174 18.55 -13.42 7.22
C PHE A 174 19.05 -13.23 8.65
N PHE A 175 18.40 -13.83 9.64
CA PHE A 175 18.93 -13.93 11.00
C PHE A 175 20.12 -14.91 11.12
N GLY A 176 20.41 -15.67 10.06
CA GLY A 176 21.54 -16.60 10.01
C GLY A 176 21.24 -17.97 10.61
N ALA A 177 19.96 -18.34 10.76
CA ALA A 177 19.58 -19.69 11.19
C ALA A 177 20.03 -20.77 10.17
N PHE A 178 19.97 -20.42 8.88
CA PHE A 178 20.48 -21.20 7.76
C PHE A 178 20.72 -20.28 6.56
N GLU A 179 21.73 -20.55 5.74
CA GLU A 179 21.89 -19.83 4.48
C GLU A 179 21.09 -20.54 3.38
N LEU A 180 20.12 -19.86 2.74
CA LEU A 180 19.56 -20.33 1.46
C LEU A 180 20.61 -20.19 0.36
N THR A 181 21.62 -21.05 0.40
CA THR A 181 22.47 -21.30 -0.74
C THR A 181 21.79 -22.33 -1.63
N LEU A 182 21.76 -22.08 -2.94
CA LEU A 182 21.38 -23.11 -3.90
C LEU A 182 22.24 -24.34 -3.61
N PRO A 183 21.64 -25.54 -3.37
CA PRO A 183 22.41 -26.74 -3.12
C PRO A 183 23.46 -26.89 -4.21
N ALA A 184 24.71 -27.19 -3.86
CA ALA A 184 25.80 -27.29 -4.83
C ALA A 184 25.44 -28.22 -6.01
N SER A 185 24.60 -29.23 -5.77
CA SER A 185 24.07 -30.13 -6.81
C SER A 185 23.11 -29.45 -7.81
N LEU A 186 22.27 -28.50 -7.36
CA LEU A 186 21.39 -27.72 -8.22
C LEU A 186 22.16 -26.59 -8.90
N ALA A 187 23.03 -25.88 -8.18
CA ALA A 187 23.91 -24.86 -8.74
C ALA A 187 24.81 -25.45 -9.83
N ASN A 188 25.45 -26.60 -9.59
CA ASN A 188 26.30 -27.28 -10.58
C ASN A 188 25.49 -27.85 -11.76
N LYS A 189 24.22 -28.25 -11.56
CA LYS A 189 23.34 -28.68 -12.67
C LYS A 189 22.89 -27.50 -13.52
N LEU A 190 22.63 -26.35 -12.89
CA LEU A 190 22.30 -25.10 -13.57
C LEU A 190 23.53 -24.54 -14.30
N ASP A 191 24.72 -24.61 -13.72
CA ASP A 191 25.99 -24.22 -14.36
C ASP A 191 26.33 -25.13 -15.55
N ARG A 192 26.22 -26.46 -15.41
CA ARG A 192 26.46 -27.39 -16.53
C ARG A 192 25.44 -27.25 -17.66
N LYS A 193 24.20 -26.80 -17.36
CA LYS A 193 23.20 -26.44 -18.38
C LYS A 193 23.44 -25.04 -18.96
N ALA A 194 23.95 -24.10 -18.17
CA ALA A 194 24.35 -22.77 -18.61
C ALA A 194 25.57 -22.82 -19.55
N ASP A 195 26.50 -23.75 -19.35
CA ASP A 195 27.65 -23.97 -20.26
C ASP A 195 27.24 -24.50 -21.66
N ARG A 196 26.07 -25.15 -21.78
CA ARG A 196 25.53 -25.61 -23.07
C ARG A 196 24.43 -24.71 -23.66
N GLY A 197 23.98 -23.69 -22.93
CA GLY A 197 22.88 -22.83 -23.36
C GLY A 197 22.63 -21.62 -22.46
N GLY A 198 23.67 -20.83 -22.18
CA GLY A 198 23.70 -19.75 -21.17
C GLY A 198 22.50 -18.78 -21.15
N LEU A 199 21.81 -18.58 -22.27
CA LEU A 199 20.55 -17.83 -22.35
C LEU A 199 19.43 -18.40 -21.48
N LEU A 200 19.25 -19.72 -21.49
CA LEU A 200 18.14 -20.37 -20.82
C LEU A 200 18.27 -20.23 -19.29
N GLY A 201 19.50 -20.34 -18.77
CA GLY A 201 19.77 -20.14 -17.34
C GLY A 201 19.50 -18.72 -16.86
N LEU A 202 19.86 -17.71 -17.67
CA LEU A 202 19.57 -16.30 -17.39
C LEU A 202 18.08 -16.00 -17.39
N PHE A 203 17.33 -16.58 -18.34
CA PHE A 203 15.89 -16.44 -18.41
C PHE A 203 15.20 -17.07 -17.19
N PHE A 204 15.60 -18.27 -16.76
CA PHE A 204 15.05 -18.90 -15.55
C PHE A 204 15.36 -18.13 -14.27
N MET A 205 16.55 -17.55 -14.16
CA MET A 205 16.91 -16.69 -13.01
C MET A 205 16.08 -15.41 -12.99
N ALA A 206 15.93 -14.74 -14.14
CA ALA A 206 15.08 -13.56 -14.26
C ALA A 206 13.60 -13.89 -13.97
N ALA A 207 13.11 -15.05 -14.40
CA ALA A 207 11.76 -15.53 -14.09
C ALA A 207 11.56 -15.76 -12.60
N THR A 208 12.55 -16.38 -11.94
CA THR A 208 12.51 -16.60 -10.49
C THR A 208 12.48 -15.28 -9.73
N LEU A 209 13.33 -14.32 -10.12
CA LEU A 209 13.32 -12.96 -9.56
C LEU A 209 11.96 -12.30 -9.74
N ALA A 210 11.38 -12.37 -10.95
CA ALA A 210 10.08 -11.75 -11.24
C ALA A 210 8.95 -12.35 -10.38
N VAL A 211 8.89 -13.67 -10.24
CA VAL A 211 7.85 -14.34 -9.43
C VAL A 211 7.97 -14.00 -7.94
N VAL A 212 9.18 -14.05 -7.38
CA VAL A 212 9.40 -13.73 -5.95
C VAL A 212 9.14 -12.25 -5.67
N SER A 213 9.61 -11.39 -6.57
CA SER A 213 9.44 -9.94 -6.47
C SER A 213 7.99 -9.51 -6.63
N PHE A 214 7.24 -10.12 -7.54
CA PHE A 214 5.83 -9.77 -7.78
C PHE A 214 5.00 -9.81 -6.49
N SER A 215 5.32 -10.71 -5.58
CA SER A 215 4.58 -10.86 -4.33
C SER A 215 4.81 -9.73 -3.34
N CYS A 216 6.02 -9.14 -3.28
CA CYS A 216 6.26 -7.96 -2.45
C CYS A 216 5.93 -6.65 -3.18
N THR A 217 5.91 -6.64 -4.51
CA THR A 217 5.57 -5.46 -5.32
C THR A 217 4.11 -5.43 -5.75
N GLY A 218 3.33 -6.45 -5.36
CA GLY A 218 1.92 -6.64 -5.72
C GLY A 218 1.06 -5.39 -5.47
N PRO A 219 1.15 -4.70 -4.32
CA PRO A 219 0.39 -3.47 -4.10
C PRO A 219 0.75 -2.35 -5.09
N ILE A 220 2.04 -2.15 -5.36
CA ILE A 220 2.53 -1.11 -6.29
C ILE A 220 2.06 -1.43 -7.71
N ILE A 221 2.29 -2.67 -8.15
CA ILE A 221 1.91 -3.15 -9.48
C ILE A 221 0.39 -3.14 -9.63
N GLY A 222 -0.37 -3.56 -8.62
CA GLY A 222 -1.83 -3.58 -8.63
C GLY A 222 -2.40 -2.19 -8.81
N THR A 223 -1.95 -1.20 -8.02
CA THR A 223 -2.39 0.19 -8.19
C THR A 223 -2.03 0.75 -9.55
N LEU A 224 -0.83 0.44 -10.05
CA LEU A 224 -0.36 0.89 -11.36
C LEU A 224 -1.19 0.28 -12.48
N LEU A 225 -1.48 -1.02 -12.43
CA LEU A 225 -2.24 -1.73 -13.46
C LEU A 225 -3.70 -1.26 -13.49
N VAL A 226 -4.32 -1.03 -12.33
CA VAL A 226 -5.71 -0.53 -12.25
C VAL A 226 -5.81 0.88 -12.82
N GLN A 227 -4.90 1.79 -12.44
CA GLN A 227 -4.86 3.14 -13.00
C GLN A 227 -4.54 3.11 -14.50
N ALA A 228 -3.69 2.19 -14.94
CA ALA A 228 -3.32 2.09 -16.35
C ALA A 228 -4.45 1.49 -17.21
N ALA A 229 -5.30 0.62 -16.64
CA ALA A 229 -6.43 0.03 -17.34
C ALA A 229 -7.48 1.07 -17.75
N THR A 230 -7.67 2.15 -16.97
CA THR A 230 -8.62 3.23 -17.32
C THR A 230 -8.14 4.08 -18.50
N MET A 231 -6.87 3.99 -18.88
CA MET A 231 -6.25 4.78 -19.95
C MET A 231 -6.03 3.99 -21.24
N GLY A 232 -6.48 2.73 -21.28
CA GLY A 232 -6.44 1.86 -22.45
C GLY A 232 -6.37 0.38 -22.04
N GLU A 233 -7.23 -0.45 -22.65
CA GLU A 233 -7.50 -1.84 -22.25
C GLU A 233 -6.24 -2.73 -22.18
N LEU A 234 -5.23 -2.47 -23.03
CA LEU A 234 -4.00 -3.25 -23.08
C LEU A 234 -2.71 -2.40 -23.11
N LEU A 235 -2.75 -1.22 -23.74
CA LEU A 235 -1.55 -0.38 -23.91
C LEU A 235 -1.10 0.27 -22.60
N GLY A 236 -2.03 0.75 -21.77
CA GLY A 236 -1.72 1.37 -20.49
C GLY A 236 -0.94 0.41 -19.57
N PRO A 237 -1.50 -0.76 -19.22
CA PRO A 237 -0.84 -1.75 -18.37
C PRO A 237 0.54 -2.17 -18.89
N THR A 238 0.67 -2.36 -20.21
CA THR A 238 1.93 -2.73 -20.85
C THR A 238 3.01 -1.66 -20.66
N ILE A 239 2.66 -0.39 -20.85
CA ILE A 239 3.58 0.74 -20.73
C ILE A 239 3.98 0.97 -19.26
N GLY A 240 3.04 0.82 -18.32
CA GLY A 240 3.33 0.89 -16.89
C GLY A 240 4.30 -0.20 -16.44
N MET A 241 4.05 -1.44 -16.86
CA MET A 241 4.91 -2.58 -16.56
C MET A 241 6.28 -2.49 -17.24
N LEU A 242 6.35 -1.89 -18.44
CA LEU A 242 7.61 -1.59 -19.10
C LEU A 242 8.44 -0.59 -18.29
N GLY A 243 7.83 0.50 -17.81
CA GLY A 243 8.50 1.47 -16.93
C GLY A 243 9.01 0.83 -15.64
N PHE A 244 8.15 0.05 -14.98
CA PHE A 244 8.50 -0.68 -13.75
C PHE A 244 9.67 -1.66 -13.96
N ALA A 245 9.61 -2.47 -15.01
CA ALA A 245 10.63 -3.47 -15.30
C ALA A 245 11.95 -2.83 -15.73
N LEU A 246 11.91 -1.70 -16.45
CA LEU A 246 13.10 -0.97 -16.85
C LEU A 246 13.84 -0.41 -15.63
N ALA A 247 13.11 0.19 -14.68
CA ALA A 247 13.69 0.70 -13.44
C ALA A 247 14.36 -0.41 -12.61
N LEU A 248 13.73 -1.58 -12.52
CA LEU A 248 14.35 -2.75 -11.87
C LEU A 248 15.56 -3.28 -12.66
N ALA A 249 15.46 -3.39 -13.98
CA ALA A 249 16.51 -3.98 -14.80
C ALA A 249 17.81 -3.15 -14.80
N ILE A 250 17.73 -1.83 -14.68
CA ILE A 250 18.89 -0.94 -14.72
C ILE A 250 19.93 -1.29 -13.62
N PRO A 251 19.58 -1.32 -12.31
CA PRO A 251 20.57 -1.63 -11.28
C PRO A 251 21.07 -3.07 -11.35
N PHE A 252 20.20 -4.04 -11.61
CA PHE A 252 20.61 -5.44 -11.76
C PHE A 252 21.59 -5.64 -12.92
N THR A 253 21.32 -5.01 -14.06
CA THR A 253 22.23 -5.04 -15.23
C THR A 253 23.55 -4.34 -14.92
N LEU A 254 23.50 -3.19 -14.24
CA LEU A 254 24.69 -2.43 -13.87
C LEU A 254 25.60 -3.21 -12.92
N PHE A 255 25.03 -3.83 -11.89
CA PHE A 255 25.77 -4.67 -10.93
C PHE A 255 26.33 -5.94 -11.58
N ALA A 256 25.61 -6.53 -12.54
CA ALA A 256 26.11 -7.65 -13.34
C ALA A 256 27.22 -7.24 -14.32
N MET A 257 27.16 -6.03 -14.89
CA MET A 257 28.15 -5.50 -15.84
C MET A 257 29.47 -5.14 -15.17
N PHE A 258 29.42 -4.66 -13.93
CA PHE A 258 30.60 -4.30 -13.13
C PHE A 258 30.69 -5.11 -11.83
N PRO A 259 30.99 -6.42 -11.88
CA PRO A 259 31.15 -7.21 -10.65
C PRO A 259 32.27 -6.69 -9.74
N SER A 260 33.26 -5.98 -10.32
CA SER A 260 34.34 -5.31 -9.60
C SER A 260 33.87 -4.13 -8.73
N LEU A 261 32.75 -3.48 -9.06
CA LEU A 261 32.15 -2.44 -8.20
C LEU A 261 31.66 -3.05 -6.88
N LEU A 262 31.12 -4.28 -6.90
CA LEU A 262 30.76 -5.02 -5.69
C LEU A 262 31.94 -5.64 -4.98
N LYS A 263 33.01 -6.01 -5.70
CA LYS A 263 34.28 -6.40 -5.07
C LYS A 263 34.91 -5.26 -4.26
N SER A 264 34.47 -4.01 -4.49
CA SER A 264 34.82 -2.82 -3.71
C SER A 264 33.82 -2.45 -2.62
N LEU A 265 32.64 -3.11 -2.56
CA LEU A 265 31.89 -3.16 -1.31
C LEU A 265 32.72 -4.03 -0.36
N PRO A 266 33.01 -3.55 0.87
CA PRO A 266 33.86 -4.28 1.79
C PRO A 266 33.28 -5.68 2.00
N SER A 267 34.02 -6.67 1.51
CA SER A 267 33.72 -8.08 1.66
C SER A 267 33.45 -8.38 3.13
N SER A 268 32.23 -8.81 3.44
CA SER A 268 31.95 -9.59 4.66
C SER A 268 32.31 -8.90 5.98
N GLY A 269 32.21 -7.58 6.07
CA GLY A 269 32.27 -6.89 7.36
C GLY A 269 30.97 -7.07 8.16
N GLY A 270 31.02 -6.88 9.48
CA GLY A 270 29.82 -6.90 10.35
C GLY A 270 28.71 -5.93 9.94
N TRP A 271 29.00 -4.95 9.07
CA TRP A 271 27.98 -4.08 8.47
C TRP A 271 26.99 -4.83 7.56
N LEU A 272 27.47 -5.72 6.68
CA LEU A 272 26.59 -6.47 5.78
C LEU A 272 25.70 -7.43 6.56
N ASN A 273 26.24 -8.03 7.63
CA ASN A 273 25.45 -8.86 8.54
C ASN A 273 24.35 -8.05 9.22
N SER A 274 24.64 -6.83 9.67
CA SER A 274 23.63 -5.96 10.26
C SER A 274 22.56 -5.48 9.30
N VAL A 275 22.90 -5.27 8.01
CA VAL A 275 21.88 -5.02 6.98
C VAL A 275 20.99 -6.25 6.80
N LYS A 276 21.55 -7.47 6.72
CA LYS A 276 20.76 -8.71 6.63
C LYS A 276 19.80 -8.86 7.81
N ILE A 277 20.28 -8.71 9.04
CA ILE A 277 19.45 -8.84 10.24
C ILE A 277 18.36 -7.76 10.29
N THR A 278 18.69 -6.52 9.92
CA THR A 278 17.69 -5.43 9.83
C THR A 278 16.60 -5.77 8.83
N LEU A 279 16.96 -6.26 7.64
CA LEU A 279 16.00 -6.72 6.63
C LEU A 279 15.21 -7.94 7.10
N GLY A 280 15.81 -8.86 7.84
CA GLY A 280 15.13 -10.00 8.44
C GLY A 280 14.01 -9.60 9.39
N PHE A 281 14.22 -8.59 10.24
CA PHE A 281 13.16 -8.04 11.10
C PHE A 281 12.05 -7.36 10.29
N LEU A 282 12.41 -6.57 9.27
CA LEU A 282 11.43 -5.93 8.39
C LEU A 282 10.60 -6.95 7.59
N GLU A 283 11.25 -7.99 7.08
CA GLU A 283 10.60 -9.09 6.37
C GLU A 283 9.67 -9.89 7.27
N LEU A 284 10.07 -10.14 8.53
CA LEU A 284 9.21 -10.80 9.51
C LEU A 284 7.96 -9.97 9.81
N ALA A 285 8.12 -8.66 10.00
CA ALA A 285 6.99 -7.75 10.24
C ALA A 285 6.00 -7.75 9.05
N LEU A 286 6.52 -7.68 7.82
CA LEU A 286 5.70 -7.73 6.62
C LEU A 286 5.04 -9.09 6.38
N ALA A 287 5.69 -10.20 6.77
CA ALA A 287 5.10 -11.52 6.69
C ALA A 287 3.78 -11.60 7.49
N LEU A 288 3.71 -10.95 8.67
CA LEU A 288 2.49 -10.92 9.48
C LEU A 288 1.30 -10.26 8.76
N LYS A 289 1.53 -9.37 7.79
CA LYS A 289 0.46 -8.80 6.97
C LYS A 289 -0.20 -9.87 6.09
N PHE A 290 0.58 -10.76 5.51
CA PHE A 290 0.03 -11.86 4.72
C PHE A 290 -0.79 -12.83 5.59
N LEU A 291 -0.35 -13.10 6.82
CA LEU A 291 -1.12 -13.88 7.78
C LEU A 291 -2.43 -13.19 8.17
N SER A 292 -2.38 -11.88 8.46
CA SER A 292 -3.57 -11.08 8.76
C SER A 292 -4.58 -11.07 7.63
N ASN A 293 -4.14 -10.99 6.37
CA ASN A 293 -5.05 -11.03 5.23
C ASN A 293 -5.78 -12.40 5.13
N VAL A 294 -5.13 -13.50 5.53
CA VAL A 294 -5.76 -14.83 5.57
C VAL A 294 -6.80 -14.89 6.69
N ASP A 295 -6.43 -14.43 7.88
CA ASP A 295 -7.31 -14.40 9.05
C ASP A 295 -8.60 -13.61 8.78
N LEU A 296 -8.48 -12.41 8.19
CA LEU A 296 -9.61 -11.55 7.81
C LEU A 296 -10.47 -12.15 6.69
N ALA A 297 -9.86 -12.76 5.67
CA ALA A 297 -10.61 -13.31 4.54
C ALA A 297 -11.40 -14.58 4.90
N TYR A 298 -10.99 -15.30 5.95
CA TYR A 298 -11.62 -16.55 6.41
C TYR A 298 -12.32 -16.41 7.77
N HIS A 299 -12.38 -15.21 8.34
CA HIS A 299 -13.03 -14.92 9.62
C HIS A 299 -12.53 -15.81 10.78
N TRP A 300 -11.21 -16.04 10.85
CA TRP A 300 -10.61 -16.86 11.90
C TRP A 300 -10.62 -16.16 13.27
N ASN A 301 -10.60 -14.82 13.30
CA ASN A 301 -10.60 -13.98 14.50
C ASN A 301 -9.54 -14.41 15.54
N TRP A 302 -8.36 -14.81 15.06
CA TRP A 302 -7.22 -15.14 15.92
C TRP A 302 -6.11 -14.10 15.79
N PHE A 303 -6.08 -13.37 14.68
CA PHE A 303 -5.03 -12.39 14.40
C PHE A 303 -5.55 -10.95 14.34
N ASP A 304 -6.23 -10.59 15.42
CA ASP A 304 -6.80 -9.25 15.63
C ASP A 304 -5.74 -8.15 15.70
N ARG A 305 -6.20 -6.90 15.60
CA ARG A 305 -5.36 -5.71 15.52
C ARG A 305 -4.36 -5.59 16.68
N GLU A 306 -4.75 -5.94 17.89
CA GLU A 306 -3.93 -5.91 19.10
C GLU A 306 -2.82 -6.97 19.08
N VAL A 307 -3.12 -8.18 18.61
CA VAL A 307 -2.13 -9.26 18.46
C VAL A 307 -1.11 -8.86 17.40
N PHE A 308 -1.61 -8.34 16.26
CA PHE A 308 -0.78 -7.80 15.19
C PHE A 308 0.15 -6.70 15.69
N LEU A 309 -0.40 -5.69 16.39
CA LEU A 309 0.35 -4.55 16.90
C LEU A 309 1.35 -4.97 17.99
N ALA A 310 0.97 -5.88 18.89
CA ALA A 310 1.87 -6.39 19.93
C ALA A 310 3.09 -7.07 19.31
N LEU A 311 2.89 -7.94 18.30
CA LEU A 311 3.99 -8.58 17.58
C LEU A 311 4.86 -7.57 16.84
N TRP A 312 4.27 -6.58 16.18
CA TRP A 312 5.02 -5.50 15.52
C TRP A 312 5.86 -4.68 16.51
N ILE A 313 5.28 -4.27 17.64
CA ILE A 313 5.98 -3.54 18.70
C ILE A 313 7.17 -4.35 19.22
N ILE A 314 6.98 -5.65 19.45
CA ILE A 314 8.07 -6.54 19.87
C ILE A 314 9.16 -6.63 18.79
N ILE A 315 8.79 -6.91 17.53
CA ILE A 315 9.74 -7.05 16.41
C ILE A 315 10.57 -5.77 16.21
N PHE A 316 9.92 -4.60 16.13
CA PHE A 316 10.61 -3.33 15.96
C PHE A 316 11.40 -2.92 17.23
N GLY A 317 10.91 -3.26 18.42
CA GLY A 317 11.66 -3.10 19.66
C GLY A 317 12.96 -3.91 19.66
N TYR A 318 12.89 -5.20 19.27
CA TYR A 318 14.06 -6.05 19.09
C TYR A 318 15.04 -5.48 18.06
N LEU A 319 14.53 -4.97 16.93
CA LEU A 319 15.35 -4.29 15.92
C LEU A 319 16.05 -3.04 16.50
N GLY A 320 15.34 -2.23 17.28
CA GLY A 320 15.90 -1.06 17.95
C GLY A 320 17.04 -1.42 18.91
N PHE A 321 16.83 -2.43 19.77
CA PHE A 321 17.86 -2.92 20.70
C PHE A 321 19.03 -3.61 19.99
N TYR A 322 18.77 -4.29 18.87
CA TYR A 322 19.81 -4.83 17.99
C TYR A 322 20.69 -3.72 17.42
N LEU A 323 20.10 -2.64 16.91
CA LEU A 323 20.84 -1.51 16.36
C LEU A 323 21.67 -0.77 17.42
N LEU A 324 21.18 -0.71 18.67
CA LEU A 324 21.95 -0.22 19.83
C LEU A 324 23.12 -1.15 20.23
N GLY A 325 23.21 -2.35 19.65
CA GLY A 325 24.27 -3.33 19.93
C GLY A 325 24.08 -4.12 21.23
N LYS A 326 22.87 -4.07 21.83
CA LYS A 326 22.52 -4.84 23.04
C LYS A 326 22.26 -6.32 22.73
N ILE A 327 21.78 -6.61 21.52
CA ILE A 327 21.51 -7.96 21.02
C ILE A 327 22.51 -8.26 19.91
N ARG A 328 23.04 -9.49 19.87
CA ARG A 328 24.01 -9.96 18.88
C ARG A 328 23.56 -11.31 18.32
N PHE A 329 23.72 -11.48 17.02
CA PHE A 329 23.49 -12.75 16.33
C PHE A 329 24.82 -13.48 16.08
N PRO A 330 24.81 -14.79 15.79
CA PRO A 330 26.03 -15.62 15.69
C PRO A 330 27.10 -15.12 14.72
N ASN A 331 26.68 -14.44 13.64
CA ASN A 331 27.56 -13.91 12.60
C ASN A 331 27.95 -12.43 12.79
N ASP A 332 27.62 -11.81 13.93
CA ASP A 332 28.00 -10.42 14.23
C ASP A 332 29.42 -10.31 14.79
N SER A 333 30.17 -9.34 14.28
CA SER A 333 31.45 -8.94 14.87
C SER A 333 31.24 -8.16 16.18
N PRO A 334 32.08 -8.34 17.21
CA PRO A 334 32.01 -7.54 18.43
C PRO A 334 32.17 -6.06 18.10
N MET A 335 31.33 -5.22 18.70
CA MET A 335 31.40 -3.76 18.55
C MET A 335 31.77 -3.11 19.86
N ASP A 336 32.87 -2.34 19.86
CA ASP A 336 33.32 -1.55 21.01
C ASP A 336 32.70 -0.14 21.03
N LYS A 337 32.22 0.36 19.88
CA LYS A 337 31.60 1.69 19.75
C LYS A 337 30.36 1.64 18.87
N LEU A 338 29.30 2.33 19.29
CA LEU A 338 28.09 2.50 18.49
C LEU A 338 28.37 3.48 17.34
N SER A 339 28.12 3.05 16.11
CA SER A 339 28.28 3.93 14.95
C SER A 339 27.13 4.92 14.84
N LEU A 340 27.41 6.15 14.40
CA LEU A 340 26.40 7.20 14.24
C LEU A 340 25.19 6.76 13.38
N PRO A 341 25.36 6.05 12.24
CA PRO A 341 24.22 5.59 11.45
C PRO A 341 23.32 4.59 12.19
N ARG A 342 23.91 3.68 13.00
CA ARG A 342 23.12 2.75 13.81
C ARG A 342 22.38 3.47 14.92
N MET A 343 22.99 4.47 15.52
CA MET A 343 22.35 5.29 16.54
C MET A 343 21.13 6.03 15.99
N VAL A 344 21.29 6.75 14.86
CA VAL A 344 20.17 7.46 14.22
C VAL A 344 19.06 6.49 13.82
N LEU A 345 19.41 5.36 13.19
CA LEU A 345 18.42 4.35 12.80
C LEU A 345 17.72 3.73 14.01
N SER A 346 18.44 3.48 15.11
CA SER A 346 17.83 2.95 16.34
C SER A 346 16.84 3.94 16.97
N ILE A 347 17.14 5.24 16.96
CA ILE A 347 16.23 6.28 17.44
C ILE A 347 14.98 6.30 16.57
N LEU A 348 15.12 6.27 15.24
CA LEU A 348 13.97 6.24 14.32
C LEU A 348 13.10 5.00 14.56
N VAL A 349 13.70 3.81 14.67
CA VAL A 349 12.98 2.55 14.88
C VAL A 349 12.29 2.53 16.25
N LEU A 350 12.95 2.99 17.31
CA LEU A 350 12.36 3.03 18.65
C LEU A 350 11.26 4.09 18.77
N SER A 351 11.42 5.26 18.13
CA SER A 351 10.35 6.26 18.02
C SER A 351 9.15 5.71 17.26
N PHE A 352 9.38 4.96 16.17
CA PHE A 352 8.33 4.26 15.45
C PHE A 352 7.64 3.18 16.31
N THR A 353 8.42 2.45 17.12
CA THR A 353 7.90 1.47 18.07
C THR A 353 6.99 2.14 19.10
N LEU A 354 7.41 3.28 19.67
CA LEU A 354 6.62 4.06 20.62
C LEU A 354 5.36 4.66 19.98
N TYR A 355 5.42 5.08 18.72
CA TYR A 355 4.26 5.56 17.97
C TYR A 355 3.14 4.51 17.86
N MET A 356 3.47 3.21 17.79
CA MET A 356 2.48 2.14 17.70
C MET A 356 1.80 1.82 19.04
N VAL A 357 2.41 2.17 20.18
CA VAL A 357 1.90 1.82 21.52
C VAL A 357 0.48 2.33 21.75
N PRO A 358 0.11 3.60 21.47
CA PRO A 358 -1.28 4.06 21.59
C PRO A 358 -2.30 3.28 20.74
N GLY A 359 -1.85 2.59 19.68
CA GLY A 359 -2.72 1.74 18.86
C GLY A 359 -3.32 0.57 19.63
N LEU A 360 -2.63 0.06 20.67
CA LEU A 360 -3.17 -0.98 21.55
C LEU A 360 -4.40 -0.52 22.36
N TRP A 361 -4.65 0.79 22.44
CA TRP A 361 -5.83 1.39 23.07
C TRP A 361 -6.83 1.96 22.04
N GLY A 362 -6.69 1.58 20.76
CA GLY A 362 -7.63 1.94 19.69
C GLY A 362 -7.22 3.15 18.84
N ALA A 363 -6.07 3.77 19.09
CA ALA A 363 -5.63 4.89 18.25
C ALA A 363 -5.57 4.47 16.76
N PRO A 364 -6.04 5.32 15.82
CA PRO A 364 -6.19 4.94 14.42
C PRO A 364 -4.85 4.71 13.71
N LEU A 365 -3.76 5.26 14.24
CA LEU A 365 -2.40 5.16 13.68
C LEU A 365 -2.38 5.50 12.18
N LYS A 366 -2.88 6.69 11.82
CA LYS A 366 -3.16 7.11 10.43
C LYS A 366 -2.02 6.80 9.46
N SER A 367 -0.76 6.98 9.87
CA SER A 367 0.43 6.77 9.02
C SER A 367 0.66 5.32 8.60
N ILE A 368 0.22 4.33 9.38
CA ILE A 368 0.40 2.90 9.10
C ILE A 368 -0.92 2.13 8.99
N SER A 369 -2.05 2.81 9.14
CA SER A 369 -3.41 2.25 9.05
C SER A 369 -3.64 1.34 7.85
N ALA A 370 -2.99 1.63 6.73
CA ALA A 370 -3.06 0.87 5.50
C ALA A 370 -2.55 -0.59 5.65
N PHE A 371 -1.63 -0.83 6.59
CA PHE A 371 -1.02 -2.15 6.84
C PHE A 371 -1.60 -2.86 8.06
N LEU A 372 -2.39 -2.17 8.90
CA LEU A 372 -2.96 -2.75 10.10
C LEU A 372 -4.30 -3.43 9.83
N PRO A 373 -4.70 -4.42 10.65
CA PRO A 373 -6.06 -4.91 10.66
C PRO A 373 -7.08 -3.79 10.99
N PRO A 374 -8.36 -3.95 10.58
CA PRO A 374 -9.42 -2.99 10.87
C PRO A 374 -9.57 -2.73 12.37
N GLN A 375 -9.98 -1.51 12.75
CA GLN A 375 -10.27 -1.20 14.17
C GLN A 375 -11.39 -2.06 14.76
N THR A 376 -12.29 -2.56 13.93
CA THR A 376 -13.41 -3.41 14.36
C THR A 376 -12.99 -4.78 14.89
N THR A 377 -11.79 -5.24 14.56
CA THR A 377 -11.23 -6.48 15.12
C THR A 377 -10.67 -6.31 16.53
N GLN A 378 -10.56 -5.06 17.00
CA GLN A 378 -9.93 -4.77 18.28
C GLN A 378 -10.92 -4.87 19.43
N ASP A 379 -10.64 -5.73 20.41
CA ASP A 379 -11.52 -5.92 21.58
C ASP A 379 -11.52 -4.68 22.49
N PHE A 380 -10.35 -4.05 22.62
CA PHE A 380 -10.15 -2.88 23.49
C PHE A 380 -9.90 -1.60 22.67
N ASP A 381 -10.96 -0.83 22.41
CA ASP A 381 -10.91 0.42 21.64
C ASP A 381 -11.57 1.59 22.40
N LEU A 382 -10.73 2.55 22.84
CA LEU A 382 -11.19 3.78 23.47
C LEU A 382 -11.47 4.89 22.44
N TYR A 383 -10.92 4.78 21.23
CA TYR A 383 -11.00 5.81 20.20
C TYR A 383 -12.35 5.81 19.51
N THR A 384 -12.82 4.66 19.01
CA THR A 384 -14.14 4.60 18.33
C THR A 384 -15.30 4.87 19.28
N SER A 385 -15.12 4.57 20.57
CA SER A 385 -16.08 4.93 21.63
C SER A 385 -16.32 6.44 21.75
N SER A 386 -15.37 7.28 21.28
CA SER A 386 -15.50 8.74 21.29
C SER A 386 -16.43 9.30 20.21
N PHE A 387 -16.74 8.53 19.15
CA PHE A 387 -17.62 8.97 18.05
C PHE A 387 -19.11 8.95 18.40
N GLY A 388 -19.45 8.76 19.67
CA GLY A 388 -20.83 8.57 20.11
C GLY A 388 -21.33 7.18 19.72
N ARG A 389 -22.12 6.57 20.59
CA ARG A 389 -22.80 5.34 20.24
C ARG A 389 -24.01 5.74 19.40
N THR A 390 -23.86 5.81 18.08
CA THR A 390 -25.04 5.68 17.22
C THR A 390 -25.67 4.36 17.64
N GLU A 391 -26.96 4.32 17.98
CA GLU A 391 -27.64 3.03 18.14
C GLU A 391 -27.47 2.31 16.79
N THR A 392 -26.46 1.45 16.71
CA THR A 392 -26.36 0.41 15.70
C THR A 392 -27.49 -0.53 16.03
N ASN A 393 -28.70 -0.11 15.68
CA ASN A 393 -29.85 -0.98 15.60
C ASN A 393 -29.49 -1.95 14.48
N ASN A 394 -28.80 -3.02 14.88
CA ASN A 394 -28.53 -4.20 14.09
C ASN A 394 -29.85 -4.83 13.62
N ALA A 395 -30.99 -4.31 14.09
CA ALA A 395 -32.30 -4.58 13.55
C ALA A 395 -32.84 -3.40 12.71
N VAL A 396 -33.26 -3.69 11.48
CA VAL A 396 -34.27 -2.88 10.77
C VAL A 396 -35.61 -3.59 10.96
N ASP A 397 -36.63 -2.87 11.44
CA ASP A 397 -37.98 -3.42 11.66
C ASP A 397 -38.00 -4.70 12.52
N GLY A 398 -37.11 -4.82 13.51
CA GLY A 398 -37.04 -5.95 14.45
C GLY A 398 -36.37 -7.22 13.91
N LYS A 399 -35.79 -7.20 12.69
CA LYS A 399 -35.00 -8.30 12.11
C LYS A 399 -33.54 -7.91 12.00
N ALA A 400 -32.63 -8.83 12.38
CA ALA A 400 -31.20 -8.63 12.23
C ALA A 400 -30.83 -8.36 10.76
N ARG A 401 -30.00 -7.34 10.50
CA ARG A 401 -29.53 -6.99 9.16
C ARG A 401 -28.76 -8.13 8.53
N LYS A 402 -28.92 -8.34 7.22
CA LYS A 402 -28.24 -9.44 6.53
C LYS A 402 -26.71 -9.25 6.61
N TYR A 403 -26.00 -10.32 6.95
CA TYR A 403 -24.54 -10.37 7.16
C TYR A 403 -23.96 -9.55 8.33
N SER A 404 -24.80 -8.99 9.21
CA SER A 404 -24.33 -8.25 10.39
C SER A 404 -23.59 -9.12 11.43
N ASP A 405 -23.74 -10.45 11.36
CA ASP A 405 -23.00 -11.40 12.19
C ASP A 405 -21.55 -11.61 11.75
N ILE A 406 -21.24 -11.31 10.47
CA ILE A 406 -19.95 -11.58 9.83
C ILE A 406 -19.18 -10.27 9.59
N PHE A 407 -19.89 -9.20 9.26
CA PHE A 407 -19.28 -7.90 8.98
C PHE A 407 -19.56 -6.88 10.09
N HIS A 408 -18.55 -6.06 10.38
CA HIS A 408 -18.61 -5.03 11.40
C HIS A 408 -18.44 -3.65 10.78
N ALA A 409 -19.27 -2.71 11.21
CA ALA A 409 -19.28 -1.35 10.70
C ALA A 409 -18.04 -0.58 11.17
N PRO A 410 -17.29 0.08 10.27
CA PRO A 410 -16.17 0.92 10.69
C PRO A 410 -16.68 2.16 11.43
N LEU A 411 -15.91 2.61 12.44
CA LEU A 411 -16.10 3.90 13.14
C LEU A 411 -17.51 4.12 13.72
N ASN A 412 -18.22 3.05 14.13
CA ASN A 412 -19.61 3.11 14.62
C ASN A 412 -20.60 3.78 13.65
N LEU A 413 -20.32 3.71 12.34
CA LEU A 413 -21.22 4.19 11.30
C LEU A 413 -22.41 3.25 11.14
N ASN A 414 -23.56 3.81 10.75
CA ASN A 414 -24.75 3.04 10.46
C ASN A 414 -24.69 2.47 9.02
N VAL A 415 -24.16 1.27 8.85
CA VAL A 415 -23.93 0.65 7.53
C VAL A 415 -24.81 -0.59 7.29
N PHE A 416 -25.05 -0.87 6.01
CA PHE A 416 -25.68 -2.09 5.51
C PHE A 416 -24.66 -2.94 4.76
N PHE A 417 -24.81 -4.26 4.79
CA PHE A 417 -23.91 -5.20 4.09
C PHE A 417 -24.60 -5.93 2.93
N ASP A 418 -25.87 -5.62 2.69
CA ASP A 418 -26.68 -6.14 1.59
C ASP A 418 -27.25 -4.96 0.79
N TYR A 419 -27.16 -5.07 -0.53
CA TYR A 419 -27.54 -4.01 -1.45
C TYR A 419 -29.05 -3.75 -1.42
N GLU A 420 -29.83 -4.82 -1.50
CA GLU A 420 -31.28 -4.77 -1.57
C GLU A 420 -31.87 -4.19 -0.27
N GLU A 421 -31.38 -4.64 0.89
CA GLU A 421 -31.78 -4.12 2.20
C GLU A 421 -31.46 -2.62 2.37
N GLY A 422 -30.25 -2.21 1.98
CA GLY A 422 -29.82 -0.81 2.12
C GLY A 422 -30.56 0.15 1.19
N ILE A 423 -30.86 -0.27 -0.05
CA ILE A 423 -31.65 0.53 -1.00
C ILE A 423 -33.08 0.69 -0.50
N GLU A 424 -33.73 -0.38 -0.02
CA GLU A 424 -35.09 -0.30 0.52
C GLU A 424 -35.16 0.65 1.73
N TYR A 425 -34.18 0.56 2.63
CA TYR A 425 -34.10 1.49 3.77
C TYR A 425 -33.87 2.94 3.33
N GLY A 426 -33.01 3.16 2.33
CA GLY A 426 -32.80 4.48 1.71
C GLY A 426 -34.09 5.09 1.17
N LYS A 427 -34.94 4.28 0.50
CA LYS A 427 -36.27 4.70 0.02
C LYS A 427 -37.19 5.11 1.18
N LYS A 428 -37.21 4.32 2.27
CA LYS A 428 -38.07 4.58 3.45
C LYS A 428 -37.71 5.89 4.16
N VAL A 429 -36.42 6.17 4.31
CA VAL A 429 -35.92 7.34 5.06
C VAL A 429 -35.74 8.57 4.16
N GLY A 430 -35.78 8.39 2.83
CA GLY A 430 -35.65 9.48 1.86
C GLY A 430 -34.24 10.05 1.79
N LYS A 431 -33.20 9.23 2.03
CA LYS A 431 -31.79 9.65 2.00
C LYS A 431 -31.02 9.00 0.85
N PRO A 432 -30.05 9.69 0.24
CA PRO A 432 -29.20 9.11 -0.79
C PRO A 432 -28.38 7.94 -0.24
N VAL A 433 -28.04 6.99 -1.12
CA VAL A 433 -27.30 5.78 -0.78
C VAL A 433 -25.88 5.88 -1.34
N MET A 434 -24.88 5.56 -0.53
CA MET A 434 -23.50 5.41 -0.96
C MET A 434 -23.11 3.93 -0.94
N LEU A 435 -22.79 3.39 -2.12
CA LEU A 435 -22.14 2.08 -2.25
C LEU A 435 -20.64 2.25 -2.03
N ASP A 436 -20.11 1.50 -1.07
CA ASP A 436 -18.69 1.37 -0.77
C ASP A 436 -18.22 -0.03 -1.17
N PHE A 437 -17.64 -0.15 -2.38
CA PHE A 437 -16.98 -1.38 -2.80
C PHE A 437 -15.61 -1.47 -2.13
N THR A 438 -15.54 -2.35 -1.13
CA THR A 438 -14.40 -2.48 -0.22
C THR A 438 -13.89 -3.92 -0.19
N GLY A 439 -12.83 -4.16 0.57
CA GLY A 439 -12.29 -5.50 0.78
C GLY A 439 -11.48 -5.62 2.06
N HIS A 440 -11.43 -6.83 2.60
CA HIS A 440 -10.65 -7.20 3.78
C HIS A 440 -9.16 -6.87 3.63
N ALA A 441 -8.59 -7.21 2.47
CA ALA A 441 -7.18 -6.97 2.18
C ALA A 441 -6.90 -5.60 1.52
N CYS A 442 -7.93 -4.75 1.39
CA CYS A 442 -7.83 -3.48 0.70
C CYS A 442 -7.10 -2.40 1.54
N VAL A 443 -5.79 -2.29 1.32
CA VAL A 443 -4.89 -1.31 1.96
C VAL A 443 -5.41 0.13 1.83
N ASN A 444 -5.88 0.51 0.63
CA ASN A 444 -6.37 1.86 0.36
C ASN A 444 -7.72 2.15 1.04
N CYS A 445 -8.60 1.14 1.15
CA CYS A 445 -9.89 1.26 1.83
C CYS A 445 -9.68 1.53 3.34
N ARG A 446 -8.81 0.76 3.99
CA ARG A 446 -8.45 0.97 5.40
C ARG A 446 -7.80 2.32 5.65
N LYS A 447 -6.97 2.80 4.71
CA LYS A 447 -6.38 4.14 4.78
C LYS A 447 -7.43 5.25 4.66
N MET A 448 -8.42 5.09 3.78
CA MET A 448 -9.56 6.02 3.65
C MET A 448 -10.36 6.09 4.95
N GLU A 449 -10.71 4.93 5.53
CA GLU A 449 -11.44 4.87 6.79
C GLU A 449 -10.68 5.57 7.93
N ALA A 450 -9.40 5.23 8.12
CA ALA A 450 -8.61 5.77 9.22
C ALA A 450 -8.24 7.25 9.06
N SER A 451 -8.10 7.75 7.82
CA SER A 451 -7.57 9.09 7.55
C SER A 451 -8.65 10.11 7.20
N VAL A 452 -9.67 9.69 6.44
CA VAL A 452 -10.70 10.55 5.84
C VAL A 452 -12.04 10.37 6.54
N TRP A 453 -12.54 9.13 6.69
CA TRP A 453 -13.84 8.91 7.35
C TRP A 453 -13.79 9.17 8.86
N SER A 454 -12.60 9.17 9.47
CA SER A 454 -12.41 9.58 10.87
C SER A 454 -12.38 11.10 11.08
N ASP A 455 -12.38 11.89 9.99
CA ASP A 455 -12.52 13.34 10.09
C ASP A 455 -13.93 13.70 10.58
N LYS A 456 -14.05 14.69 11.47
CA LYS A 456 -15.31 14.99 12.15
C LYS A 456 -16.42 15.43 11.19
N ASP A 457 -16.07 16.24 10.19
CA ASP A 457 -17.06 16.80 9.26
C ASP A 457 -17.52 15.72 8.27
N VAL A 458 -16.58 14.89 7.80
CA VAL A 458 -16.88 13.74 6.93
C VAL A 458 -17.69 12.68 7.67
N HIS A 459 -17.27 12.30 8.89
CA HIS A 459 -17.97 11.30 9.71
C HIS A 459 -19.42 11.70 9.97
N LYS A 460 -19.65 12.96 10.36
CA LYS A 460 -20.99 13.50 10.58
C LYS A 460 -21.83 13.42 9.31
N LEU A 461 -21.29 13.82 8.17
CA LEU A 461 -21.98 13.78 6.88
C LEU A 461 -22.36 12.33 6.50
N LEU A 462 -21.44 11.40 6.68
CA LEU A 462 -21.62 9.98 6.43
C LEU A 462 -22.69 9.34 7.34
N ASN A 463 -22.78 9.77 8.59
CA ASN A 463 -23.72 9.19 9.57
C ASN A 463 -25.12 9.82 9.47
N GLU A 464 -25.22 11.12 9.21
CA GLU A 464 -26.48 11.87 9.30
C GLU A 464 -27.19 12.03 7.96
N GLU A 465 -26.48 12.19 6.84
CA GLU A 465 -27.09 12.60 5.55
C GLU A 465 -27.16 11.45 4.53
N LEU A 466 -26.55 10.30 4.81
CA LEU A 466 -26.41 9.19 3.86
C LEU A 466 -26.74 7.83 4.48
N ILE A 467 -27.07 6.88 3.62
CA ILE A 467 -27.08 5.45 3.94
C ILE A 467 -25.88 4.80 3.28
N ILE A 468 -25.04 4.12 4.06
CA ILE A 468 -23.83 3.46 3.55
C ILE A 468 -24.12 1.98 3.35
N ILE A 469 -23.78 1.46 2.17
CA ILE A 469 -23.82 0.03 1.88
C ILE A 469 -22.39 -0.43 1.59
N GLN A 470 -21.81 -1.22 2.49
CA GLN A 470 -20.48 -1.79 2.31
C GLN A 470 -20.56 -3.15 1.61
N LEU A 471 -19.93 -3.24 0.45
CA LEU A 471 -19.92 -4.43 -0.39
C LEU A 471 -18.50 -4.99 -0.44
N TYR A 472 -18.26 -6.06 0.33
CA TYR A 472 -16.96 -6.74 0.38
C TYR A 472 -16.77 -7.63 -0.84
N VAL A 473 -15.82 -7.28 -1.71
CA VAL A 473 -15.60 -7.99 -2.99
C VAL A 473 -14.62 -9.17 -2.88
N ASP A 474 -13.87 -9.27 -1.78
CA ASP A 474 -12.86 -10.30 -1.57
C ASP A 474 -13.27 -11.37 -0.53
N ASP A 475 -14.47 -11.25 0.02
CA ASP A 475 -15.00 -12.17 1.03
C ASP A 475 -15.22 -13.59 0.51
N LYS A 476 -14.90 -14.58 1.36
CA LYS A 476 -14.90 -16.01 1.00
C LYS A 476 -16.12 -16.78 1.54
N THR A 477 -17.06 -16.13 2.22
CA THR A 477 -18.28 -16.76 2.72
C THR A 477 -19.11 -17.28 1.56
N GLU A 478 -19.49 -18.57 1.60
CA GLU A 478 -20.31 -19.19 0.57
C GLU A 478 -21.74 -18.64 0.60
N LEU A 479 -22.28 -18.35 -0.59
CA LEU A 479 -23.68 -18.00 -0.76
C LEU A 479 -24.54 -19.26 -0.59
N PRO A 480 -25.78 -19.13 -0.08
CA PRO A 480 -26.76 -20.21 -0.10
C PRO A 480 -26.90 -20.78 -1.50
N GLN A 481 -27.06 -22.11 -1.64
CA GLN A 481 -27.14 -22.78 -2.96
C GLN A 481 -28.19 -22.17 -3.90
N ALA A 482 -29.28 -21.60 -3.35
CA ALA A 482 -30.33 -20.93 -4.11
C ALA A 482 -29.92 -19.55 -4.67
N GLU A 483 -28.92 -18.90 -4.08
CA GLU A 483 -28.37 -17.60 -4.52
C GLU A 483 -27.11 -17.75 -5.38
N GLN A 484 -26.62 -18.99 -5.61
CA GLN A 484 -25.48 -19.24 -6.50
C GLN A 484 -25.92 -19.23 -7.97
N PHE A 485 -25.22 -18.50 -8.82
CA PHE A 485 -25.56 -18.37 -10.24
C PHE A 485 -24.32 -18.31 -11.12
N VAL A 486 -24.50 -18.49 -12.43
CA VAL A 486 -23.46 -18.23 -13.42
C VAL A 486 -23.67 -16.82 -13.95
N SER A 487 -22.67 -15.96 -13.81
CA SER A 487 -22.80 -14.59 -14.30
C SER A 487 -22.91 -14.56 -15.82
N SER A 488 -23.88 -13.81 -16.33
CA SER A 488 -24.01 -13.52 -17.76
C SER A 488 -22.92 -12.58 -18.28
N PHE A 489 -22.29 -11.80 -17.39
CA PHE A 489 -21.23 -10.87 -17.73
C PHE A 489 -19.87 -11.57 -17.78
N SER A 490 -19.47 -12.23 -16.68
CA SER A 490 -18.14 -12.84 -16.58
C SER A 490 -18.08 -14.31 -17.01
N GLY A 491 -19.23 -14.99 -17.14
CA GLY A 491 -19.31 -16.44 -17.42
C GLY A 491 -18.81 -17.31 -16.25
N LYS A 492 -18.49 -16.72 -15.09
CA LYS A 492 -17.96 -17.41 -13.91
C LYS A 492 -19.08 -17.88 -13.00
N ASN A 493 -18.81 -18.96 -12.26
CA ASN A 493 -19.70 -19.44 -11.20
C ASN A 493 -19.55 -18.55 -9.97
N ILE A 494 -20.61 -17.82 -9.63
CA ILE A 494 -20.68 -16.97 -8.44
C ILE A 494 -21.07 -17.83 -7.25
N ARG A 495 -20.12 -18.07 -6.34
CA ARG A 495 -20.29 -18.95 -5.19
C ARG A 495 -20.14 -18.27 -3.83
N THR A 496 -19.43 -17.15 -3.77
CA THR A 496 -19.18 -16.42 -2.52
C THR A 496 -19.75 -15.01 -2.56
N ILE A 497 -19.94 -14.40 -1.38
CA ILE A 497 -20.36 -12.99 -1.24
C ILE A 497 -19.43 -12.08 -2.04
N GLY A 498 -18.11 -12.27 -1.91
CA GLY A 498 -17.12 -11.49 -2.66
C GLY A 498 -17.30 -11.61 -4.18
N ASN A 499 -17.56 -12.82 -4.69
CA ASN A 499 -17.82 -13.01 -6.12
C ASN A 499 -19.10 -12.30 -6.58
N LYS A 500 -20.17 -12.32 -5.77
CA LYS A 500 -21.42 -11.61 -6.09
C LYS A 500 -21.16 -10.12 -6.24
N TRP A 501 -20.47 -9.51 -5.29
CA TRP A 501 -20.25 -8.06 -5.31
C TRP A 501 -19.18 -7.62 -6.31
N SER A 502 -18.14 -8.41 -6.53
CA SER A 502 -17.16 -8.18 -7.61
C SER A 502 -17.82 -8.22 -8.99
N ASP A 503 -18.67 -9.22 -9.25
CA ASP A 503 -19.39 -9.32 -10.52
C ASP A 503 -20.44 -8.23 -10.70
N PHE A 504 -21.12 -7.83 -9.61
CA PHE A 504 -22.03 -6.69 -9.59
C PHE A 504 -21.32 -5.37 -9.90
N GLN A 505 -20.14 -5.15 -9.31
CA GLN A 505 -19.31 -3.97 -9.57
C GLN A 505 -18.92 -3.90 -11.06
N ALA A 506 -18.43 -5.01 -11.59
CA ALA A 506 -17.99 -5.12 -12.97
C ALA A 506 -19.14 -4.93 -13.97
N SER A 507 -20.27 -5.60 -13.75
CA SER A 507 -21.42 -5.58 -14.66
C SER A 507 -22.19 -4.26 -14.66
N LYS A 508 -22.40 -3.64 -13.48
CA LYS A 508 -23.20 -2.42 -13.34
C LYS A 508 -22.38 -1.14 -13.54
N PHE A 509 -21.11 -1.14 -13.11
CA PHE A 509 -20.28 0.07 -13.09
C PHE A 509 -19.02 -0.02 -13.95
N ASN A 510 -18.78 -1.14 -14.63
CA ASN A 510 -17.59 -1.37 -15.46
C ASN A 510 -16.27 -1.02 -14.74
N SER A 511 -16.20 -1.37 -13.45
CA SER A 511 -15.09 -1.06 -12.54
C SER A 511 -14.85 -2.23 -11.60
N ASN A 512 -13.57 -2.56 -11.35
CA ASN A 512 -13.16 -3.66 -10.47
C ASN A 512 -12.10 -3.17 -9.46
N SER A 513 -12.11 -1.87 -9.17
CA SER A 513 -11.15 -1.22 -8.28
C SER A 513 -11.72 -1.04 -6.87
N GLN A 514 -10.86 -1.05 -5.86
CA GLN A 514 -11.25 -0.78 -4.47
C GLN A 514 -10.22 0.16 -3.80
N PRO A 515 -10.65 1.15 -3.00
CA PRO A 515 -12.05 1.51 -2.74
C PRO A 515 -12.71 2.14 -3.97
N HIS A 516 -14.00 1.90 -4.14
CA HIS A 516 -14.79 2.55 -5.18
C HIS A 516 -16.14 2.98 -4.61
N TYR A 517 -16.39 4.29 -4.66
CA TYR A 517 -17.56 4.92 -4.06
C TYR A 517 -18.55 5.37 -5.13
N VAL A 518 -19.79 4.89 -5.04
CA VAL A 518 -20.88 5.24 -5.95
C VAL A 518 -22.05 5.80 -5.15
N LEU A 519 -22.47 7.03 -5.44
CA LEU A 519 -23.66 7.62 -4.82
C LEU A 519 -24.86 7.49 -5.76
N LEU A 520 -25.92 6.88 -5.23
CA LEU A 520 -27.15 6.56 -5.94
C LEU A 520 -28.34 7.25 -5.29
N ASP A 521 -29.31 7.61 -6.12
CA ASP A 521 -30.67 7.85 -5.64
C ASP A 521 -31.34 6.48 -5.38
N PRO A 522 -31.81 6.20 -4.15
CA PRO A 522 -32.42 4.92 -3.84
C PRO A 522 -33.68 4.63 -4.65
N SER A 523 -34.42 5.63 -5.12
CA SER A 523 -35.74 5.46 -5.78
C SER A 523 -35.62 4.91 -7.19
N ASN A 524 -34.68 5.43 -7.97
CA ASN A 524 -34.48 5.08 -9.39
C ASN A 524 -33.11 4.42 -9.66
N GLU A 525 -32.26 4.29 -8.64
CA GLU A 525 -30.89 3.74 -8.73
C GLU A 525 -29.97 4.50 -9.72
N GLU A 526 -30.30 5.76 -10.05
CA GLU A 526 -29.46 6.59 -10.90
C GLU A 526 -28.23 7.10 -10.15
N ILE A 527 -27.11 7.15 -10.87
CA ILE A 527 -25.85 7.67 -10.34
C ILE A 527 -25.95 9.20 -10.23
N LEU A 528 -25.80 9.70 -9.01
CA LEU A 528 -25.89 11.13 -8.73
C LEU A 528 -24.67 11.86 -9.31
N ILE A 529 -23.46 11.38 -9.05
CA ILE A 529 -22.22 12.00 -9.54
C ILE A 529 -21.23 10.94 -10.01
N LYS A 530 -20.25 11.34 -10.83
CA LYS A 530 -19.19 10.45 -11.33
C LYS A 530 -18.56 9.69 -10.14
N PRO A 531 -18.55 8.35 -10.14
CA PRO A 531 -17.93 7.57 -9.08
C PRO A 531 -16.47 7.93 -8.86
N THR A 532 -16.00 7.78 -7.62
CA THR A 532 -14.61 8.09 -7.25
C THR A 532 -13.91 6.90 -6.59
N GLY A 533 -12.58 6.91 -6.61
CA GLY A 533 -11.73 5.93 -5.95
C GLY A 533 -11.18 6.46 -4.62
N ALA A 534 -9.94 6.09 -4.30
CA ALA A 534 -9.27 6.61 -3.11
C ALA A 534 -8.90 8.09 -3.26
N ASP A 535 -9.45 8.94 -2.39
CA ASP A 535 -9.08 10.36 -2.22
C ASP A 535 -8.71 10.62 -0.76
N TYR A 536 -7.42 10.75 -0.48
CA TYR A 536 -6.91 10.90 0.88
C TYR A 536 -7.08 12.32 1.46
N ASN A 537 -7.70 13.26 0.74
CA ASN A 537 -7.94 14.61 1.22
C ASN A 537 -9.39 14.75 1.76
N PRO A 538 -9.57 14.94 3.09
CA PRO A 538 -10.90 15.04 3.70
C PRO A 538 -11.78 16.15 3.11
N LYS A 539 -11.20 17.29 2.73
CA LYS A 539 -11.99 18.42 2.18
C LYS A 539 -12.51 18.12 0.78
N SER A 540 -11.69 17.49 -0.06
CA SER A 540 -12.09 17.08 -1.41
C SER A 540 -13.18 16.02 -1.34
N TYR A 541 -12.98 15.00 -0.49
CA TYR A 541 -13.96 13.94 -0.28
C TYR A 541 -15.28 14.45 0.32
N TYR A 542 -15.22 15.40 1.25
CA TYR A 542 -16.40 16.10 1.76
C TYR A 542 -17.17 16.81 0.64
N GLY A 543 -16.47 17.57 -0.21
CA GLY A 543 -17.07 18.27 -1.34
C GLY A 543 -17.72 17.32 -2.37
N PHE A 544 -17.09 16.17 -2.61
CA PHE A 544 -17.63 15.10 -3.44
C PHE A 544 -18.98 14.60 -2.90
N ILE A 545 -19.02 14.21 -1.62
CA ILE A 545 -20.24 13.73 -0.98
C ILE A 545 -21.32 14.82 -0.95
N GLN A 546 -20.96 16.03 -0.57
CA GLN A 546 -21.91 17.15 -0.47
C GLN A 546 -22.55 17.48 -1.82
N SER A 547 -21.78 17.38 -2.91
CA SER A 547 -22.29 17.60 -4.28
C SER A 547 -23.35 16.56 -4.66
N ALA A 548 -23.15 15.29 -4.29
CA ALA A 548 -24.15 14.24 -4.49
C ALA A 548 -25.44 14.49 -3.69
N ILE A 549 -25.32 14.85 -2.41
CA ILE A 549 -26.46 15.16 -1.55
C ILE A 549 -27.25 16.36 -2.11
N ASN A 550 -26.56 17.41 -2.54
CA ASN A 550 -27.19 18.59 -3.12
C ASN A 550 -27.95 18.23 -4.40
N LYS A 551 -27.37 17.39 -5.26
CA LYS A 551 -28.04 16.90 -6.47
C LYS A 551 -29.29 16.08 -6.12
N TYR A 552 -29.17 15.14 -5.18
CA TYR A 552 -30.30 14.34 -4.72
C TYR A 552 -31.45 15.21 -4.19
N LYS A 553 -31.13 16.21 -3.34
CA LYS A 553 -32.12 17.17 -2.82
C LYS A 553 -32.75 17.98 -3.97
N SER A 554 -31.99 18.39 -4.98
CA SER A 554 -32.52 19.14 -6.13
C SER A 554 -33.43 18.34 -7.06
N THR A 555 -33.31 17.01 -7.08
CA THR A 555 -34.11 16.12 -7.93
C THR A 555 -35.38 15.63 -7.24
N ASN A 556 -35.41 15.61 -5.90
CA ASN A 556 -36.50 15.07 -5.08
C ASN A 556 -37.27 16.12 -4.25
N LEU A 557 -36.93 17.41 -4.40
CA LEU A 557 -37.74 18.57 -3.97
C LEU A 557 -38.56 19.08 -5.15
#